data_AF-A0A1J5Q9W2-F1
#
_entry.id   AF-A0A1J5Q9W2-F1
#
_cell.length_a   1.000
_cell.length_b   1.000
_cell.length_c   1.000
_cell.angle_alpha   90.00
_cell.angle_beta   90.00
_cell.angle_gamma   90.00
#
_symmetry.space_group_name_H-M   'P 1'
#
loop_
_entity.id
_entity.type
_entity.pdbx_description
1 polymer ?
#
loop_
_entity_poly.entity_id
_entity_poly.type
_entity_poly.pdbx_seq_one_letter_code
_entity_poly.pdbx_strand_id
1 'polypeptide(L)'
;MPERISEIVGTWSDVTVVLIRSRHRHGSPRRRLFVANVLPHMRWLMSAELTNVEQVLDLDPVAIAEGTKPDWLEERTSPVTLVCTNGKRDICCALEGRKLINAMEARGEVAWESTHLGGHRFAPTRLTLPDGRIYGGENGQNYRGATGLSRIQQAAESKMRALHGYEDLNCTEPEQIEPDQWRVSVEREHFHADVVVARRQRGLVMESCGKEPIEGEEYFAL
;
A
#
# COMPACT_ATOMS: atom_id res chain seq x y z
N MET A 1 -18.22 -5.45 -7.53
CA MET A 1 -18.96 -4.59 -6.59
C MET A 1 -20.12 -3.98 -7.38
N PRO A 2 -21.33 -3.85 -6.80
CA PRO A 2 -22.43 -3.13 -7.46
C PRO A 2 -22.03 -1.71 -7.88
N GLU A 3 -22.51 -1.25 -9.03
CA GLU A 3 -22.14 0.03 -9.64
C GLU A 3 -22.39 1.21 -8.70
N ARG A 4 -23.61 1.32 -8.14
CA ARG A 4 -23.98 2.34 -7.15
C ARG A 4 -22.99 2.46 -5.99
N ILE A 5 -22.51 1.32 -5.46
CA ILE A 5 -21.55 1.33 -4.36
C ILE A 5 -20.19 1.83 -4.87
N SER A 6 -19.79 1.40 -6.06
CA SER A 6 -18.55 1.86 -6.70
C SER A 6 -18.52 3.36 -6.94
N GLU A 7 -19.66 3.95 -7.30
CA GLU A 7 -19.78 5.40 -7.49
C GLU A 7 -19.57 6.13 -6.16
N ILE A 8 -20.25 5.71 -5.09
CA ILE A 8 -20.17 6.37 -3.77
C ILE A 8 -18.77 6.22 -3.17
N VAL A 9 -18.23 5.00 -3.12
CA VAL A 9 -16.88 4.81 -2.55
C VAL A 9 -15.80 5.44 -3.43
N GLY A 10 -16.10 5.69 -4.70
CA GLY A 10 -15.24 6.43 -5.62
C GLY A 10 -15.16 7.94 -5.31
N THR A 11 -16.10 8.50 -4.54
CA THR A 11 -16.05 9.90 -4.10
C THR A 11 -15.34 10.09 -2.76
N TRP A 12 -14.93 9.01 -2.08
CA TRP A 12 -14.22 9.12 -0.81
C TRP A 12 -12.81 9.68 -1.02
N SER A 13 -12.47 10.74 -0.29
CA SER A 13 -11.11 11.24 -0.17
C SER A 13 -10.41 10.60 1.03
N ASP A 14 -9.08 10.69 1.08
CA ASP A 14 -8.24 10.32 2.24
C ASP A 14 -8.23 8.83 2.61
N VAL A 15 -9.03 8.01 1.92
CA VAL A 15 -9.03 6.55 2.00
C VAL A 15 -8.81 5.94 0.63
N THR A 16 -8.15 4.78 0.59
CA THR A 16 -7.97 4.01 -0.64
C THR A 16 -8.82 2.75 -0.60
N VAL A 17 -9.67 2.57 -1.62
CA VAL A 17 -10.54 1.39 -1.73
C VAL A 17 -9.90 0.37 -2.67
N VAL A 18 -9.67 -0.83 -2.14
CA VAL A 18 -9.08 -1.95 -2.88
C VAL A 18 -10.05 -3.13 -2.87
N LEU A 19 -10.40 -3.63 -4.06
CA LEU A 19 -11.20 -4.85 -4.17
C LEU A 19 -10.30 -6.06 -4.07
N ILE A 20 -10.73 -7.05 -3.29
CA ILE A 20 -9.97 -8.26 -3.01
C ILE A 20 -10.75 -9.52 -3.39
N ARG A 21 -10.03 -10.60 -3.69
CA ARG A 21 -10.59 -11.94 -3.86
C ARG A 21 -9.69 -12.99 -3.21
N SER A 22 -10.33 -13.97 -2.57
CA SER A 22 -9.66 -15.18 -2.09
C SER A 22 -9.69 -16.25 -3.18
N ARG A 23 -8.61 -17.03 -3.31
CA ARG A 23 -8.54 -18.17 -4.24
C ARG A 23 -9.12 -19.46 -3.68
N HIS A 24 -9.28 -19.56 -2.36
CA HIS A 24 -9.66 -20.79 -1.66
C HIS A 24 -11.13 -20.88 -1.25
N ARG A 25 -11.94 -19.84 -1.48
CA ARG A 25 -13.39 -19.86 -1.20
C ARG A 25 -14.20 -19.59 -2.46
N HIS A 26 -14.32 -20.61 -3.31
CA HIS A 26 -15.40 -20.65 -4.29
C HIS A 26 -16.69 -21.13 -3.59
N GLY A 27 -17.69 -20.24 -3.47
CA GLY A 27 -19.06 -20.66 -3.11
C GLY A 27 -19.66 -20.11 -1.81
N SER A 28 -18.95 -19.31 -1.01
CA SER A 28 -19.59 -18.61 0.13
C SER A 28 -20.14 -17.25 -0.33
N PRO A 29 -21.41 -16.89 -0.05
CA PRO A 29 -21.93 -15.55 -0.31
C PRO A 29 -21.32 -14.48 0.60
N ARG A 30 -20.54 -14.87 1.60
CA ARG A 30 -19.91 -13.97 2.57
C ARG A 30 -18.73 -13.24 1.94
N ARG A 31 -18.83 -11.91 1.92
CA ARG A 31 -17.73 -11.03 1.50
C ARG A 31 -16.91 -10.68 2.73
N ARG A 32 -15.64 -10.35 2.54
CA ARG A 32 -14.78 -9.89 3.65
C ARG A 32 -14.45 -8.43 3.45
N LEU A 33 -14.55 -7.66 4.52
CA LEU A 33 -14.12 -6.28 4.61
C LEU A 33 -12.90 -6.22 5.51
N PHE A 34 -11.88 -5.50 5.07
CA PHE A 34 -10.76 -5.07 5.90
C PHE A 34 -10.71 -3.56 5.86
N VAL A 35 -10.58 -2.93 7.02
CA VAL A 35 -10.34 -1.49 7.16
C VAL A 35 -9.06 -1.35 7.97
N ALA A 36 -8.11 -0.58 7.45
CA ALA A 36 -6.85 -0.35 8.12
C ALA A 36 -6.51 1.12 8.06
N ASN A 37 -6.10 1.67 9.20
CA ASN A 37 -5.32 2.89 9.20
C ASN A 37 -3.84 2.47 9.18
N VAL A 38 -3.09 3.05 8.25
CA VAL A 38 -1.69 2.69 7.97
C VAL A 38 -0.70 3.77 8.39
N LEU A 39 -1.21 4.88 8.92
CA LEU A 39 -0.39 6.00 9.37
C LEU A 39 0.42 5.57 10.59
N PRO A 40 1.70 5.98 10.69
CA PRO A 40 2.62 5.33 11.62
C PRO A 40 2.21 5.40 13.10
N HIS A 41 1.48 6.43 13.52
CA HIS A 41 0.99 6.61 14.90
C HIS A 41 -0.42 6.06 15.16
N MET A 42 -1.10 5.56 14.13
CA MET A 42 -2.51 5.14 14.19
C MET A 42 -2.72 3.77 13.54
N ARG A 43 -1.69 2.93 13.47
CA ARG A 43 -1.79 1.64 12.78
C ARG A 43 -2.76 0.70 13.50
N TRP A 44 -3.82 0.31 12.81
CA TRP A 44 -4.75 -0.71 13.26
C TRP A 44 -5.38 -1.43 12.08
N LEU A 45 -5.88 -2.64 12.32
CA LEU A 45 -6.59 -3.44 11.32
C LEU A 45 -7.89 -3.95 11.93
N MET A 46 -8.99 -3.69 11.24
CA MET A 46 -10.33 -4.10 11.58
C MET A 46 -10.89 -4.99 10.47
N SER A 47 -11.81 -5.91 10.79
CA SER A 47 -12.42 -6.77 9.79
C SER A 47 -13.86 -7.15 10.12
N ALA A 48 -14.62 -7.49 9.07
CA ALA A 48 -15.94 -8.11 9.20
C ALA A 48 -16.26 -9.04 8.02
N GLU A 49 -17.18 -9.97 8.25
CA GLU A 49 -17.86 -10.69 7.18
C GLU A 49 -19.14 -9.93 6.80
N LEU A 50 -19.25 -9.51 5.54
CA LEU A 50 -20.42 -8.82 5.02
C LEU A 50 -21.40 -9.83 4.42
N THR A 51 -22.66 -9.74 4.85
CA THR A 51 -23.79 -10.44 4.22
C THR A 51 -24.43 -9.57 3.14
N ASN A 52 -24.38 -8.24 3.30
CA ASN A 52 -24.73 -7.26 2.29
C ASN A 52 -23.53 -6.31 2.05
N VAL A 53 -23.17 -6.08 0.79
CA VAL A 53 -22.07 -5.17 0.44
C VAL A 53 -22.42 -3.71 0.69
N GLU A 54 -23.70 -3.35 0.78
CA GLU A 54 -24.13 -1.98 1.13
C GLU A 54 -23.69 -1.56 2.54
N GLN A 55 -23.39 -2.50 3.44
CA GLN A 55 -22.84 -2.22 4.77
C GLN A 55 -21.52 -1.43 4.71
N VAL A 56 -20.81 -1.44 3.58
CA VAL A 56 -19.63 -0.58 3.37
C VAL A 56 -19.99 0.91 3.46
N LEU A 57 -21.22 1.28 3.09
CA LEU A 57 -21.70 2.66 3.12
C LEU A 57 -21.96 3.18 4.54
N ASP A 58 -21.98 2.30 5.54
CA ASP A 58 -22.10 2.66 6.96
C ASP A 58 -20.74 3.09 7.56
N LEU A 59 -19.66 3.00 6.78
CA LEU A 59 -18.35 3.52 7.18
C LEU A 59 -18.31 5.04 6.99
N ASP A 60 -17.70 5.73 7.96
CA ASP A 60 -17.31 7.12 7.84
C ASP A 60 -15.84 7.21 7.40
N PRO A 61 -15.54 7.49 6.12
CA PRO A 61 -14.16 7.54 5.62
C PRO A 61 -13.33 8.64 6.27
N VAL A 62 -13.94 9.76 6.67
CA VAL A 62 -13.25 10.89 7.32
C VAL A 62 -12.85 10.47 8.73
N ALA A 63 -13.78 9.92 9.50
CA ALA A 63 -13.49 9.43 10.84
C ALA A 63 -12.42 8.32 10.83
N ILE A 64 -12.45 7.43 9.83
CA ILE A 64 -11.43 6.37 9.64
C ILE A 64 -10.05 6.98 9.36
N ALA A 65 -9.97 7.98 8.48
CA ALA A 65 -8.72 8.69 8.17
C ALA A 65 -8.13 9.38 9.42
N GLU A 66 -8.99 9.93 10.27
CA GLU A 66 -8.64 10.53 11.57
C GLU A 66 -8.31 9.48 12.66
N GLY A 67 -8.43 8.19 12.36
CA GLY A 67 -8.01 7.09 13.25
C GLY A 67 -9.15 6.45 14.05
N THR A 68 -10.40 6.86 13.84
CA THR A 68 -11.56 6.25 14.49
C THR A 68 -11.80 4.84 13.96
N LYS A 69 -11.83 3.86 14.87
CA LYS A 69 -12.19 2.47 14.56
C LYS A 69 -13.72 2.35 14.41
N PRO A 70 -14.24 1.79 13.30
CA PRO A 70 -15.67 1.50 13.19
C PRO A 70 -16.10 0.49 14.26
N ASP A 71 -17.20 0.76 14.94
CA ASP A 71 -17.67 0.03 16.13
C ASP A 71 -18.25 -1.36 15.82
N TRP A 72 -18.76 -1.57 14.61
CA TRP A 72 -19.31 -2.84 14.14
C TRP A 72 -18.28 -3.78 13.51
N LEU A 73 -17.01 -3.38 13.45
CA LEU A 73 -15.91 -4.22 12.99
C LEU A 73 -15.16 -4.84 14.17
N GLU A 74 -14.53 -6.00 13.93
CA GLU A 74 -13.69 -6.67 14.92
C GLU A 74 -12.22 -6.32 14.72
N GLU A 75 -11.52 -6.02 15.81
CA GLU A 75 -10.07 -5.80 15.78
C GLU A 75 -9.32 -7.07 15.43
N ARG A 76 -8.29 -6.93 14.59
CA ARG A 76 -7.52 -8.04 14.04
C ARG A 76 -6.04 -7.81 14.27
N THR A 77 -5.40 -8.77 14.94
CA THR A 77 -3.95 -8.75 15.22
C THR A 77 -3.12 -9.40 14.11
N SER A 78 -3.72 -10.29 13.31
CA SER A 78 -3.02 -10.96 12.22
C SER A 78 -2.95 -10.06 10.97
N PRO A 79 -1.79 -9.93 10.31
CA PRO A 79 -1.67 -9.09 9.14
C PRO A 79 -2.52 -9.60 7.98
N VAL A 80 -2.76 -8.72 7.01
CA VAL A 80 -3.38 -9.05 5.73
C VAL A 80 -2.37 -8.73 4.64
N THR A 81 -2.10 -9.70 3.77
CA THR A 81 -1.27 -9.47 2.58
C THR A 81 -2.15 -9.43 1.34
N LEU A 82 -1.99 -8.38 0.55
CA LEU A 82 -2.63 -8.17 -0.74
C LEU A 82 -1.58 -8.26 -1.84
N VAL A 83 -1.90 -8.96 -2.93
CA VAL A 83 -1.05 -9.07 -4.11
C VAL A 83 -1.82 -8.57 -5.32
N CYS A 84 -1.29 -7.56 -6.00
CA CYS A 84 -1.92 -7.00 -7.18
C CYS A 84 -1.87 -8.01 -8.34
N THR A 85 -3.03 -8.45 -8.82
CA THR A 85 -3.16 -9.36 -9.97
C THR A 85 -3.98 -8.75 -11.12
N ASN A 86 -4.13 -7.41 -11.11
CA ASN A 86 -4.99 -6.67 -12.04
C ASN A 86 -4.41 -6.56 -13.45
N GLY A 87 -4.74 -7.53 -14.30
CA GLY A 87 -4.33 -7.57 -15.71
C GLY A 87 -4.92 -6.48 -16.60
N LYS A 88 -6.05 -5.87 -16.22
CA LYS A 88 -6.61 -4.73 -16.97
C LYS A 88 -5.73 -3.49 -16.83
N ARG A 89 -5.03 -3.36 -15.70
CA ARG A 89 -4.11 -2.25 -15.46
C ARG A 89 -2.73 -2.53 -16.05
N ASP A 90 -2.22 -3.74 -15.84
CA ASP A 90 -0.87 -4.11 -16.28
C ASP A 90 -0.70 -5.62 -16.44
N ILE A 91 -0.07 -6.05 -17.53
CA ILE A 91 0.15 -7.48 -17.82
C ILE A 91 1.12 -8.13 -16.82
N CYS A 92 2.16 -7.42 -16.38
CA CYS A 92 3.12 -7.94 -15.41
C CYS A 92 2.50 -8.06 -14.01
N CYS A 93 1.56 -7.18 -13.64
CA CYS A 93 0.75 -7.41 -12.44
C CYS A 93 -0.04 -8.73 -12.52
N ALA A 94 -0.65 -9.05 -13.67
CA ALA A 94 -1.38 -10.30 -13.81
C ALA A 94 -0.47 -11.55 -13.79
N LEU A 95 0.63 -11.52 -14.53
CA LEU A 95 1.51 -12.68 -14.68
C LEU A 95 2.36 -12.90 -13.42
N GLU A 96 3.15 -11.91 -13.03
CA GLU A 96 4.06 -12.05 -11.90
C GLU A 96 3.32 -12.03 -10.56
N GLY A 97 2.20 -11.30 -10.45
CA GLY A 97 1.38 -11.30 -9.24
C GLY A 97 0.81 -12.67 -8.93
N ARG A 98 0.41 -13.43 -9.96
CA ARG A 98 -0.07 -14.81 -9.80
C ARG A 98 1.05 -15.78 -9.44
N LYS A 99 2.25 -15.61 -9.98
CA LYS A 99 3.41 -16.41 -9.55
C LYS A 99 3.73 -16.17 -8.08
N LEU A 100 3.74 -14.90 -7.65
CA LEU A 100 4.00 -14.53 -6.26
C LEU A 100 2.96 -15.14 -5.32
N ILE A 101 1.66 -14.99 -5.61
CA ILE A 101 0.61 -15.52 -4.74
C ILE A 101 0.64 -17.06 -4.66
N ASN A 102 0.91 -17.76 -5.78
CA ASN A 102 1.11 -19.21 -5.78
C ASN A 102 2.29 -19.62 -4.88
N ALA A 103 3.41 -18.88 -4.96
CA ALA A 103 4.60 -19.17 -4.16
C ALA A 103 4.35 -18.93 -2.66
N MET A 104 3.59 -17.89 -2.31
CA MET A 104 3.16 -17.64 -0.93
C MET A 104 2.26 -18.75 -0.40
N GLU A 105 1.24 -19.14 -1.15
CA GLU A 105 0.32 -20.24 -0.79
C GLU A 105 1.06 -21.57 -0.61
N ALA A 106 2.06 -21.86 -1.47
CA ALA A 106 2.91 -23.04 -1.34
C ALA A 106 3.76 -23.05 -0.06
N ARG A 107 4.02 -21.89 0.54
CA ARG A 107 4.68 -21.73 1.85
C ARG A 107 3.69 -21.71 3.02
N GLY A 108 2.39 -21.90 2.76
CA GLY A 108 1.33 -21.82 3.78
C GLY A 108 0.94 -20.40 4.18
N GLU A 109 1.40 -19.38 3.44
CA GLU A 109 1.02 -17.98 3.68
C GLU A 109 -0.37 -17.69 3.11
N VAL A 110 -1.16 -16.87 3.82
CA VAL A 110 -2.47 -16.43 3.34
C VAL A 110 -2.32 -15.07 2.67
N ALA A 111 -2.64 -15.01 1.38
CA ALA A 111 -2.66 -13.79 0.59
C ALA A 111 -3.99 -13.61 -0.14
N TRP A 112 -4.35 -12.36 -0.39
CA TRP A 112 -5.52 -12.00 -1.19
C TRP A 112 -5.04 -11.42 -2.50
N GLU A 113 -5.68 -11.82 -3.59
CA GLU A 113 -5.51 -11.10 -4.84
C GLU A 113 -6.26 -9.77 -4.75
N SER A 114 -5.70 -8.71 -5.32
CA SER A 114 -6.28 -7.36 -5.26
C SER A 114 -6.38 -6.68 -6.61
N THR A 115 -7.21 -5.63 -6.67
CA THR A 115 -7.10 -4.57 -7.68
C THR A 115 -5.75 -3.85 -7.59
N HIS A 116 -5.54 -2.87 -8.48
CA HIS A 116 -4.25 -2.22 -8.59
C HIS A 116 -3.87 -1.48 -7.31
N LEU A 117 -2.67 -1.76 -6.80
CA LEU A 117 -2.11 -1.14 -5.59
C LEU A 117 -1.17 0.05 -5.89
N GLY A 118 -0.97 0.38 -7.17
CA GLY A 118 0.12 1.25 -7.60
C GLY A 118 1.44 0.48 -7.79
N GLY A 119 2.46 1.17 -8.31
CA GLY A 119 3.82 0.62 -8.43
C GLY A 119 4.02 -0.49 -9.44
N HIS A 120 3.17 -0.63 -10.47
CA HIS A 120 3.29 -1.72 -11.48
C HIS A 120 4.63 -1.73 -12.23
N ARG A 121 5.37 -0.62 -12.28
CA ARG A 121 6.76 -0.59 -12.77
C ARG A 121 7.70 -1.55 -12.03
N PHE A 122 7.29 -1.99 -10.84
CA PHE A 122 7.98 -2.94 -9.99
C PHE A 122 7.17 -4.21 -9.78
N ALA A 123 6.23 -4.54 -10.68
CA ALA A 123 5.41 -5.71 -10.57
C ALA A 123 6.25 -6.99 -10.37
N PRO A 124 5.75 -7.96 -9.59
CA PRO A 124 4.49 -7.93 -8.84
C PRO A 124 4.54 -6.95 -7.67
N THR A 125 3.40 -6.34 -7.31
CA THR A 125 3.31 -5.53 -6.09
C THR A 125 2.51 -6.22 -5.00
N ARG A 126 3.01 -6.11 -3.77
CA ARG A 126 2.43 -6.67 -2.55
C ARG A 126 2.24 -5.54 -1.54
N LEU A 127 1.08 -5.47 -0.91
CA LEU A 127 0.78 -4.57 0.21
C LEU A 127 0.52 -5.40 1.46
N THR A 128 1.09 -5.01 2.59
CA THR A 128 0.76 -5.56 3.91
C THR A 128 -0.05 -4.56 4.73
N LEU A 129 -0.97 -5.07 5.53
CA LEU A 129 -1.79 -4.29 6.47
C LEU A 129 -1.62 -4.85 7.89
N PRO A 130 -1.61 -4.00 8.94
CA PRO A 130 -1.82 -2.55 8.89
C PRO A 130 -0.54 -1.71 8.64
N ASP A 131 0.60 -2.34 8.34
CA ASP A 131 1.85 -1.59 8.18
C ASP A 131 1.86 -0.65 6.96
N GLY A 132 0.96 -0.86 5.99
CA GLY A 132 0.81 -0.03 4.80
C GLY A 132 1.95 -0.17 3.81
N ARG A 133 2.81 -1.18 3.97
CA ARG A 133 4.07 -1.28 3.23
C ARG A 133 3.87 -1.93 1.87
N ILE A 134 4.35 -1.27 0.83
CA ILE A 134 4.37 -1.79 -0.53
C ILE A 134 5.73 -2.39 -0.82
N TYR A 135 5.71 -3.61 -1.34
CA TYR A 135 6.87 -4.35 -1.82
C TYR A 135 6.71 -4.65 -3.31
N GLY A 136 7.83 -4.76 -4.02
CA GLY A 136 7.86 -5.12 -5.44
C GLY A 136 8.98 -6.10 -5.81
N GLY A 137 9.10 -6.39 -7.10
CA GLY A 137 10.10 -7.30 -7.67
C GLY A 137 9.71 -8.78 -7.55
N GLU A 138 10.48 -9.66 -8.22
CA GLU A 138 10.13 -11.08 -8.45
C GLU A 138 9.63 -11.83 -7.21
N ASN A 139 10.22 -11.57 -6.04
CA ASN A 139 9.87 -12.22 -4.78
C ASN A 139 8.88 -11.43 -3.90
N GLY A 140 8.47 -10.22 -4.31
CA GLY A 140 7.59 -9.36 -3.53
C GLY A 140 8.19 -8.90 -2.19
N GLN A 141 9.52 -8.78 -2.14
CA GLN A 141 10.30 -8.47 -0.94
C GLN A 141 11.04 -7.13 -1.01
N ASN A 142 11.15 -6.51 -2.19
CA ASN A 142 11.86 -5.23 -2.30
C ASN A 142 10.97 -4.11 -1.78
N TYR A 143 11.31 -3.54 -0.64
CA TYR A 143 10.59 -2.40 -0.07
C TYR A 143 10.51 -1.24 -1.07
N ARG A 144 9.32 -0.69 -1.28
CA ARG A 144 9.07 0.44 -2.18
C ARG A 144 8.62 1.70 -1.46
N GLY A 145 8.07 1.57 -0.25
CA GLY A 145 7.51 2.67 0.52
C GLY A 145 6.20 2.28 1.19
N ALA A 146 5.80 3.07 2.18
CA ALA A 146 4.49 2.95 2.80
C ALA A 146 3.46 3.79 2.04
N THR A 147 2.27 3.24 1.81
CA THR A 147 1.20 3.90 1.03
C THR A 147 0.65 5.17 1.65
N GLY A 148 0.88 5.38 2.96
CA GLY A 148 0.50 6.61 3.68
C GLY A 148 1.56 7.71 3.62
N LEU A 149 2.70 7.49 2.97
CA LEU A 149 3.81 8.45 2.88
C LEU A 149 3.93 9.03 1.46
N SER A 150 4.28 10.31 1.37
CA SER A 150 4.68 10.95 0.10
C SER A 150 5.94 10.31 -0.48
N ARG A 151 6.22 10.53 -1.78
CA ARG A 151 7.46 10.03 -2.41
C ARG A 151 8.74 10.53 -1.73
N ILE A 152 8.70 11.74 -1.18
CA ILE A 152 9.81 12.36 -0.45
C ILE A 152 10.04 11.61 0.87
N GLN A 153 8.97 11.40 1.66
CA GLN A 153 9.03 10.62 2.90
C GLN A 153 9.45 9.16 2.64
N GLN A 154 8.93 8.52 1.60
CA GLN A 154 9.31 7.15 1.22
C GLN A 154 10.81 7.04 0.90
N ALA A 155 11.42 8.05 0.28
CA ALA A 155 12.85 8.06 -0.02
C ALA A 155 13.70 8.17 1.26
N ALA A 156 13.31 9.08 2.17
CA ALA A 156 13.96 9.22 3.49
C ALA A 156 13.85 7.93 4.32
N GLU A 157 12.63 7.40 4.43
CA GLU A 157 12.35 6.17 5.15
C GLU A 157 13.14 5.00 4.57
N SER A 158 13.11 4.80 3.25
CA SER A 158 13.82 3.69 2.58
C SER A 158 15.32 3.74 2.84
N LYS A 159 15.92 4.93 2.85
CA LYS A 159 17.34 5.11 3.20
C LYS A 159 17.62 4.67 4.64
N MET A 160 16.82 5.11 5.60
CA MET A 160 17.02 4.75 7.01
C MET A 160 16.77 3.26 7.27
N ARG A 161 15.77 2.65 6.62
CA ARG A 161 15.57 1.19 6.65
C ARG A 161 16.78 0.44 6.12
N ALA A 162 17.34 0.88 5.00
CA ALA A 162 18.50 0.23 4.39
C ALA A 162 19.77 0.33 5.26
N LEU A 163 19.95 1.44 5.99
CA LEU A 163 21.10 1.64 6.87
C LEU A 163 21.00 0.88 8.19
N HIS A 164 19.80 0.81 8.78
CA HIS A 164 19.63 0.34 10.15
C HIS A 164 18.81 -0.94 10.31
N GLY A 165 18.10 -1.37 9.26
CA GLY A 165 17.20 -2.53 9.32
C GLY A 165 15.90 -2.27 10.10
N TYR A 166 15.61 -1.02 10.45
CA TYR A 166 14.38 -0.67 11.16
C TYR A 166 13.15 -0.85 10.28
N GLU A 167 12.03 -1.20 10.90
CA GLU A 167 10.75 -1.35 10.20
C GLU A 167 9.69 -0.36 10.70
N ASP A 168 9.78 0.06 11.95
CA ASP A 168 8.85 0.91 12.69
C ASP A 168 9.22 2.41 12.60
N LEU A 169 9.66 2.86 11.43
CA LEU A 169 10.00 4.26 11.19
C LEU A 169 8.75 5.10 10.90
N ASN A 170 8.77 6.32 11.43
CA ASN A 170 7.84 7.39 11.15
C ASN A 170 8.58 8.51 10.41
N CYS A 171 7.86 9.31 9.64
CA CYS A 171 8.41 10.45 8.93
C CYS A 171 7.54 11.67 9.19
N THR A 172 8.18 12.80 9.49
CA THR A 172 7.49 14.09 9.55
C THR A 172 7.06 14.52 8.14
N GLU A 173 6.21 15.55 8.08
CA GLU A 173 5.97 16.24 6.82
C GLU A 173 7.28 16.83 6.26
N PRO A 174 7.51 16.76 4.93
CA PRO A 174 8.72 17.32 4.33
C PRO A 174 8.79 18.84 4.45
N GLU A 175 9.88 19.36 5.01
CA GLU A 175 10.23 20.77 4.99
C GLU A 175 11.03 21.07 3.72
N GLN A 176 10.52 21.91 2.82
CA GLN A 176 11.30 22.31 1.65
C GLN A 176 12.43 23.28 2.05
N ILE A 177 13.68 22.92 1.76
CA ILE A 177 14.87 23.71 2.14
C ILE A 177 15.54 24.38 0.93
N GLU A 178 15.43 23.79 -0.26
CA GLU A 178 15.89 24.35 -1.54
C GLU A 178 14.89 23.96 -2.66
N PRO A 179 14.96 24.58 -3.85
CA PRO A 179 14.32 24.01 -5.03
C PRO A 179 14.76 22.54 -5.20
N ASP A 180 13.80 21.64 -5.33
CA ASP A 180 14.05 20.20 -5.47
C ASP A 180 14.75 19.51 -4.28
N GLN A 181 14.81 20.12 -3.10
CA GLN A 181 15.30 19.47 -1.88
C GLN A 181 14.42 19.71 -0.66
N TRP A 182 14.26 18.66 0.13
CA TRP A 182 13.45 18.65 1.35
C TRP A 182 14.21 18.00 2.50
N ARG A 183 14.00 18.49 3.71
CA ARG A 183 14.37 17.80 4.94
C ARG A 183 13.16 17.00 5.44
N VAL A 184 13.41 15.76 5.82
CA VAL A 184 12.43 14.89 6.49
C VAL A 184 13.08 14.35 7.75
N SER A 185 12.45 14.55 8.90
CA SER A 185 12.87 13.87 10.12
C SER A 185 12.28 12.46 10.14
N VAL A 186 13.14 11.47 10.31
CA VAL A 186 12.79 10.06 10.41
C VAL A 186 13.03 9.61 11.85
N GLU A 187 12.00 9.06 12.48
CA GLU A 187 12.03 8.76 13.90
C GLU A 187 11.38 7.42 14.26
N ARG A 188 11.83 6.85 15.37
CA ARG A 188 11.20 5.73 16.08
C ARG A 188 11.59 5.84 17.54
N GLU A 189 11.15 4.88 18.35
CA GLU A 189 11.56 4.81 19.75
C GLU A 189 13.10 4.79 19.86
N HIS A 190 13.64 5.78 20.57
CA HIS A 190 15.08 5.99 20.80
C HIS A 190 15.93 6.19 19.54
N PHE A 191 15.36 6.63 18.42
CA PHE A 191 16.11 6.97 17.23
C PHE A 191 15.47 8.16 16.50
N HIS A 192 16.33 9.06 16.05
CA HIS A 192 15.95 10.24 15.27
C HIS A 192 17.07 10.58 14.29
N ALA A 193 16.71 10.90 13.05
CA ALA A 193 17.65 11.36 12.03
C ALA A 193 16.96 12.33 11.07
N ASP A 194 17.64 13.42 10.71
CA ASP A 194 17.22 14.28 9.62
C ASP A 194 17.83 13.80 8.30
N VAL A 195 16.96 13.62 7.31
CA VAL A 195 17.35 13.15 5.98
C VAL A 195 17.03 14.23 4.96
N VAL A 196 18.04 14.65 4.19
CA VAL A 196 17.82 15.51 3.03
C VAL A 196 17.49 14.62 1.84
N VAL A 197 16.35 14.89 1.21
CA VAL A 197 15.88 14.21 0.01
C VAL A 197 15.90 15.19 -1.14
N ALA A 198 16.54 14.80 -2.24
CA ALA A 198 16.57 15.58 -3.47
C ALA A 198 15.73 14.93 -4.57
N ARG A 199 15.20 15.76 -5.48
CA ARG A 199 14.54 15.33 -6.72
C ARG A 199 15.51 15.48 -7.90
N ARG A 200 15.55 14.48 -8.78
CA ARG A 200 16.21 14.58 -10.08
C ARG A 200 15.38 13.99 -11.20
N GLN A 201 15.61 14.48 -12.41
CA GLN A 201 15.14 13.83 -13.62
C GLN A 201 15.98 12.59 -13.89
N ARG A 202 15.31 11.49 -14.23
CA ARG A 202 15.92 10.21 -14.57
C ARG A 202 15.90 9.94 -16.08
N GLY A 203 15.32 10.85 -16.86
CA GLY A 203 15.08 10.67 -18.29
C GLY A 203 13.99 9.62 -18.54
N LEU A 204 14.04 9.00 -19.72
CA LEU A 204 13.06 7.99 -20.10
C LEU A 204 13.25 6.70 -19.29
N VAL A 205 12.18 6.30 -18.60
CA VAL A 205 12.08 5.04 -17.86
C VAL A 205 10.89 4.24 -18.36
N MET A 206 11.04 2.93 -18.39
CA MET A 206 9.92 2.05 -18.72
C MET A 206 8.82 2.20 -17.65
N GLU A 207 7.58 2.53 -18.07
CA GLU A 207 6.44 2.59 -17.16
C GLU A 207 6.12 1.19 -16.62
N SER A 208 6.11 0.18 -17.51
CA SER A 208 6.07 -1.25 -17.19
C SER A 208 6.28 -2.10 -18.44
N CYS A 209 6.30 -3.42 -18.24
CA CYS A 209 6.39 -4.42 -19.29
C CYS A 209 5.46 -4.13 -20.47
N GLY A 210 6.04 -3.92 -21.65
CA GLY A 210 5.29 -3.74 -22.89
C GLY A 210 4.62 -2.36 -23.03
N LYS A 211 4.91 -1.40 -22.15
CA LYS A 211 4.48 -0.01 -22.29
C LYS A 211 5.61 0.87 -22.79
N GLU A 212 5.23 1.99 -23.41
CA GLU A 212 6.18 3.00 -23.86
C GLU A 212 6.94 3.63 -22.67
N PRO A 213 8.22 3.97 -22.85
CA PRO A 213 8.96 4.73 -21.86
C PRO A 213 8.33 6.11 -21.63
N ILE A 214 8.32 6.55 -20.37
CA ILE A 214 7.85 7.88 -19.95
C ILE A 214 9.00 8.64 -19.29
N GLU A 215 8.90 9.97 -19.24
CA GLU A 215 9.81 10.75 -18.39
C GLU A 215 9.62 10.39 -16.92
N GLY A 216 10.71 9.99 -16.28
CA GLY A 216 10.72 9.62 -14.87
C GLY A 216 11.46 10.65 -14.04
N GLU A 217 10.88 10.98 -12.91
CA GLU A 217 11.57 11.64 -11.81
C GLU A 217 11.92 10.62 -10.72
N GLU A 218 12.93 10.95 -9.93
CA GLU A 218 13.39 10.17 -8.79
C GLU A 218 13.62 11.07 -7.59
N TYR A 219 13.16 10.60 -6.43
CA TYR A 219 13.47 11.17 -5.13
C TYR A 219 14.48 10.26 -4.43
N PHE A 220 15.57 10.83 -3.93
CA PHE A 220 16.65 10.08 -3.30
C PHE A 220 17.22 10.84 -2.10
N ALA A 221 17.60 10.10 -1.06
CA ALA A 221 18.28 10.67 0.09
C ALA A 221 19.76 10.96 -0.24
N LEU A 222 20.23 12.15 0.13
CA LEU A 222 21.62 12.59 0.00
C LEU A 222 22.56 11.89 0.99
#